data_AF-A0A7Y2HB62-F1
#
_entry.id   AF-A0A7Y2HB62-F1
#
_cell.length_a   1.000
_cell.length_b   1.000
_cell.length_c   1.000
_cell.angle_alpha   90.00
_cell.angle_beta   90.00
_cell.angle_gamma   90.00
#
_symmetry.space_group_name_H-M   'P 1'
#
loop_
_entity.id
_entity.type
_entity.pdbx_description
1 polymer ?
#
loop_
_entity_poly.entity_id
_entity_poly.type
_entity_poly.pdbx_seq_one_letter_code
_entity_poly.pdbx_strand_id
1 'polypeptide(L)'
;MRSYIFLFISLWLSSPSLQGQNQTVGLFVNDSLSFNGYTLFAPVSSRKTYLIDNCGYKINEWTSTANPGMSAYLLEDGTLLRAGRVFASFSAGGSGGLIEMISWEDELLWSYRIADDTMHQHHDLSILPNGNILAIVWENRPDEEAILAGRDPSSIGNMGVWFEKIIELKPVGTN
;
A
#
# COMPACT_ATOMS: atom_id res chain seq x y z
N MET A 1 -2.64 82.08 -25.79
CA MET A 1 -1.76 80.89 -25.85
C MET A 1 -1.78 80.21 -24.49
N ARG A 2 -2.40 79.04 -24.36
CA ARG A 2 -2.31 78.18 -23.17
C ARG A 2 -1.68 76.87 -23.61
N SER A 3 -0.52 76.56 -23.05
CA SER A 3 0.22 75.32 -23.34
C SER A 3 -0.09 74.31 -22.24
N TYR A 4 -0.52 73.11 -22.62
CA TYR A 4 -0.77 72.00 -21.70
C TYR A 4 0.37 70.99 -21.89
N ILE A 5 1.18 70.80 -20.83
CA ILE A 5 2.24 69.79 -20.79
C ILE A 5 1.61 68.52 -20.21
N PHE A 6 1.54 67.46 -21.02
CA PHE A 6 1.17 66.12 -20.55
C PHE A 6 2.44 65.37 -20.11
N LEU A 7 2.49 65.02 -18.82
CA LEU A 7 3.55 64.21 -18.25
C LEU A 7 3.16 62.73 -18.37
N PHE A 8 3.85 61.97 -19.22
CA PHE A 8 3.70 60.52 -19.30
C PHE A 8 4.65 59.85 -18.30
N ILE A 9 4.10 59.22 -17.27
CA ILE A 9 4.85 58.38 -16.32
C ILE A 9 4.80 56.94 -16.84
N SER A 10 5.91 56.42 -17.34
CA SER A 10 6.03 54.99 -17.69
C SER A 10 6.32 54.18 -16.43
N LEU A 11 5.36 53.39 -15.94
CA LEU A 11 5.62 52.38 -14.92
C LEU A 11 6.37 51.20 -15.54
N TRP A 12 7.64 51.04 -15.17
CA TRP A 12 8.38 49.81 -15.41
C TRP A 12 7.99 48.77 -14.36
N LEU A 13 7.13 47.83 -14.76
CA LEU A 13 6.81 46.64 -13.97
C LEU A 13 7.97 45.66 -14.09
N SER A 14 8.88 45.64 -13.10
CA SER A 14 9.79 44.52 -12.92
C SER A 14 8.99 43.31 -12.46
N SER A 15 8.83 42.32 -13.33
CA SER A 15 8.27 41.03 -12.94
C SER A 15 9.26 40.35 -11.99
N PRO A 16 8.92 40.12 -10.70
CA PRO A 16 9.76 39.27 -9.88
C PRO A 16 9.75 37.87 -10.50
N SER A 17 10.93 37.36 -10.83
CA SER A 17 11.09 35.95 -11.17
C SER A 17 10.75 35.13 -9.93
N LEU A 18 9.54 34.59 -9.87
CA LEU A 18 9.15 33.58 -8.91
C LEU A 18 9.98 32.32 -9.19
N GLN A 19 11.12 32.18 -8.51
CA GLN A 19 11.80 30.90 -8.44
C GLN A 19 10.95 30.01 -7.52
N GLY A 20 10.16 29.12 -8.12
CA GLY A 20 9.54 28.03 -7.40
C GLY A 20 10.61 27.16 -6.74
N GLN A 21 10.33 26.62 -5.55
CA GLN A 21 11.21 25.62 -4.95
C GLN A 21 11.36 24.45 -5.92
N ASN A 22 12.59 23.92 -6.05
CA ASN A 22 12.80 22.66 -6.73
C ASN A 22 11.99 21.58 -6.01
N GLN A 23 11.29 20.75 -6.77
CA GLN A 23 10.59 19.59 -6.23
C GLN A 23 11.60 18.71 -5.48
N THR A 24 11.28 18.34 -4.24
CA THR A 24 12.14 17.51 -3.37
C THR A 24 11.51 16.14 -3.07
N VAL A 25 10.24 15.94 -3.44
CA VAL A 25 9.46 14.73 -3.22
C VAL A 25 8.51 14.48 -4.40
N GLY A 26 8.06 13.25 -4.58
CA GLY A 26 7.13 12.88 -5.66
C GLY A 26 7.84 12.33 -6.91
N LEU A 27 7.16 12.40 -8.05
CA LEU A 27 7.66 11.85 -9.31
C LEU A 27 8.64 12.83 -9.98
N PHE A 28 9.88 12.39 -10.20
CA PHE A 28 10.94 13.20 -10.82
C PHE A 28 11.18 12.89 -12.29
N VAL A 29 10.82 11.68 -12.73
CA VAL A 29 11.12 11.16 -14.07
C VAL A 29 9.84 10.61 -14.66
N ASN A 30 9.45 11.18 -15.79
CA ASN A 30 8.42 10.67 -16.69
C ASN A 30 8.90 11.01 -18.10
N ASP A 31 9.39 10.01 -18.81
CA ASP A 31 9.98 10.16 -20.15
C ASP A 31 9.30 9.21 -21.16
N SER A 32 9.79 9.18 -22.39
CA SER A 32 9.21 8.36 -23.46
C SER A 32 9.27 6.84 -23.23
N LEU A 33 10.06 6.37 -22.24
CA LEU A 33 10.13 4.95 -21.87
C LEU A 33 9.09 4.60 -20.79
N SER A 34 8.47 5.60 -20.18
CA SER A 34 7.44 5.39 -19.16
C SER A 34 6.15 4.87 -19.81
N PHE A 35 5.59 3.80 -19.27
CA PHE A 35 4.28 3.31 -19.69
C PHE A 35 3.22 4.36 -19.41
N ASN A 36 2.34 4.65 -20.38
CA ASN A 36 1.23 5.56 -20.16
C ASN A 36 0.14 4.89 -19.31
N GLY A 37 0.08 5.21 -18.02
CA GLY A 37 -0.82 4.57 -17.07
C GLY A 37 -0.84 5.23 -15.70
N TYR A 38 -1.26 4.47 -14.70
CA TYR A 38 -1.31 4.89 -13.31
C TYR A 38 -0.37 4.05 -12.45
N THR A 39 0.14 4.65 -11.37
CA THR A 39 0.95 3.95 -10.37
C THR A 39 0.19 3.86 -9.06
N LEU A 40 -0.09 2.63 -8.61
CA LEU A 40 -0.64 2.34 -7.28
C LEU A 40 0.52 2.06 -6.31
N PHE A 41 0.52 2.71 -5.15
CA PHE A 41 1.52 2.43 -4.12
C PHE A 41 1.01 2.74 -2.71
N ALA A 42 1.54 2.02 -1.72
CA ALA A 42 1.21 2.18 -0.31
C ALA A 42 2.50 2.39 0.51
N PRO A 43 2.85 3.62 0.90
CA PRO A 43 4.07 3.89 1.66
C PRO A 43 4.07 3.16 3.00
N VAL A 44 5.16 2.45 3.31
CA VAL A 44 5.26 1.58 4.50
C VAL A 44 4.96 2.27 5.84
N SER A 45 5.18 3.58 5.92
CA SER A 45 4.96 4.40 7.12
C SER A 45 3.69 5.26 7.05
N SER A 46 2.79 4.98 6.11
CA SER A 46 1.53 5.69 5.93
C SER A 46 0.37 4.72 5.90
N ARG A 47 -0.75 5.07 6.51
CA ARG A 47 -1.99 4.28 6.40
C ARG A 47 -2.72 4.47 5.08
N LYS A 48 -2.18 5.34 4.21
CA LYS A 48 -2.77 5.68 2.92
C LYS A 48 -2.20 4.82 1.79
N THR A 49 -3.07 4.50 0.84
CA THR A 49 -2.69 3.98 -0.47
C THR A 49 -3.03 5.04 -1.51
N TYR A 50 -2.18 5.23 -2.51
CA TYR A 50 -2.34 6.28 -3.52
C TYR A 50 -2.35 5.68 -4.91
N LEU A 51 -3.19 6.25 -5.77
CA LEU A 51 -3.13 6.11 -7.21
C LEU A 51 -2.72 7.46 -7.81
N ILE A 52 -1.63 7.48 -8.58
CA ILE A 52 -1.15 8.67 -9.27
C ILE A 52 -1.06 8.45 -10.77
N ASP A 53 -1.15 9.52 -11.55
CA ASP A 53 -0.77 9.50 -12.97
C ASP A 53 0.74 9.73 -13.16
N ASN A 54 1.17 9.68 -14.42
CA ASN A 54 2.56 9.93 -14.81
C ASN A 54 3.00 11.39 -14.67
N CYS A 55 2.09 12.32 -14.38
CA CYS A 55 2.45 13.70 -14.01
C CYS A 55 2.66 13.84 -12.50
N GLY A 56 2.45 12.77 -11.72
CA GLY A 56 2.52 12.77 -10.27
C GLY A 56 1.26 13.36 -9.61
N TYR A 57 0.19 13.60 -10.37
CA TYR A 57 -1.07 14.04 -9.80
C TYR A 57 -1.79 12.88 -9.14
N LYS A 58 -2.32 13.14 -7.93
CA LYS A 58 -3.16 12.19 -7.21
C LYS A 58 -4.49 12.02 -7.95
N ILE A 59 -4.75 10.79 -8.39
CA ILE A 59 -5.99 10.37 -9.02
C ILE A 59 -6.97 9.86 -7.98
N ASN A 60 -6.48 9.05 -7.03
CA ASN A 60 -7.26 8.63 -5.87
C ASN A 60 -6.37 8.37 -4.65
N GLU A 61 -6.97 8.34 -3.47
CA GLU A 61 -6.36 7.85 -2.24
C GLU A 61 -7.37 7.08 -1.39
N TRP A 62 -6.87 6.09 -0.67
CA TRP A 62 -7.65 5.32 0.30
C TRP A 62 -6.98 5.35 1.66
N THR A 63 -7.77 5.35 2.74
CA THR A 63 -7.28 5.41 4.11
C THR A 63 -7.69 4.16 4.89
N SER A 64 -6.71 3.43 5.43
CA SER A 64 -6.95 2.30 6.35
C SER A 64 -6.68 2.71 7.79
N THR A 65 -7.12 1.87 8.73
CA THR A 65 -6.69 1.92 10.13
C THR A 65 -5.31 1.30 10.34
N ALA A 66 -4.85 0.46 9.41
CA ALA A 66 -3.58 -0.25 9.44
C ALA A 66 -2.54 0.34 8.47
N ASN A 67 -1.26 0.22 8.84
CA ASN A 67 -0.16 0.42 7.89
C ASN A 67 -0.18 -0.68 6.83
N PRO A 68 0.49 -0.53 5.68
CA PRO A 68 0.40 -1.50 4.60
C PRO A 68 1.06 -2.83 4.97
N GLY A 69 0.42 -3.94 4.61
CA GLY A 69 0.93 -5.30 4.73
C GLY A 69 1.81 -5.74 3.55
N MET A 70 2.31 -4.77 2.77
CA MET A 70 3.16 -4.92 1.58
C MET A 70 2.52 -5.40 0.27
N SER A 71 1.20 -5.64 0.23
CA SER A 71 0.48 -5.88 -1.04
C SER A 71 -0.76 -5.01 -1.19
N ALA A 72 -0.98 -4.51 -2.40
CA ALA A 72 -2.14 -3.72 -2.79
C ALA A 72 -2.43 -3.92 -4.29
N TYR A 73 -3.71 -4.04 -4.64
CA TYR A 73 -4.22 -4.27 -5.98
C TYR A 73 -5.41 -3.33 -6.23
N LEU A 74 -5.42 -2.70 -7.40
CA LEU A 74 -6.60 -2.04 -7.92
C LEU A 74 -7.33 -3.05 -8.81
N LEU A 75 -8.55 -3.41 -8.42
CA LEU A 75 -9.39 -4.35 -9.16
C LEU A 75 -10.05 -3.67 -10.37
N GLU A 76 -10.58 -4.48 -11.29
CA GLU A 76 -11.19 -3.98 -12.55
C GLU A 76 -12.38 -3.05 -12.32
N ASP A 77 -13.09 -3.20 -11.19
CA ASP A 77 -14.22 -2.36 -10.79
C ASP A 77 -13.81 -1.09 -10.03
N GLY A 78 -12.51 -0.87 -9.82
CA GLY A 78 -11.96 0.25 -9.05
C GLY A 78 -11.83 -0.01 -7.54
N THR A 79 -12.22 -1.20 -7.05
CA THR A 79 -12.03 -1.57 -5.65
C THR A 79 -10.54 -1.72 -5.35
N LEU A 80 -10.09 -1.16 -4.22
CA LEU A 80 -8.76 -1.42 -3.67
C LEU A 80 -8.80 -2.68 -2.81
N LEU A 81 -8.06 -3.72 -3.20
CA LEU A 81 -7.73 -4.86 -2.34
C LEU A 81 -6.34 -4.65 -1.75
N ARG A 82 -6.20 -4.63 -0.43
CA ARG A 82 -4.91 -4.40 0.23
C ARG A 82 -4.68 -5.28 1.45
N ALA A 83 -3.41 -5.57 1.71
CA ALA A 83 -2.97 -6.10 3.00
C ALA A 83 -2.74 -4.96 4.00
N GLY A 84 -3.02 -5.23 5.27
CA GLY A 84 -2.78 -4.37 6.41
C GLY A 84 -1.87 -5.06 7.43
N ARG A 85 -0.92 -4.31 7.98
CA ARG A 85 0.03 -4.77 8.98
C ARG A 85 -0.61 -4.82 10.36
N VAL A 86 -0.46 -5.96 11.01
CA VAL A 86 -0.78 -6.19 12.41
C VAL A 86 0.46 -6.76 13.10
N PHE A 87 0.68 -6.36 14.34
CA PHE A 87 1.84 -6.84 15.10
C PHE A 87 1.71 -8.33 15.37
N ALA A 88 2.72 -9.07 14.92
CA ALA A 88 2.88 -10.50 15.16
C ALA A 88 3.42 -10.77 16.58
N SER A 89 3.00 -11.87 17.17
CA SER A 89 3.55 -12.42 18.43
C SER A 89 4.74 -13.37 18.21
N PHE A 90 5.19 -13.54 16.97
CA PHE A 90 6.33 -14.39 16.58
C PHE A 90 7.40 -13.60 15.83
N SER A 91 8.58 -14.22 15.65
CA SER A 91 9.71 -13.60 14.94
C SER A 91 9.93 -14.27 13.60
N ALA A 92 9.27 -13.73 12.58
CA ALA A 92 9.62 -13.94 11.19
C ALA A 92 9.50 -12.63 10.41
N GLY A 93 10.01 -12.65 9.18
CA GLY A 93 9.77 -11.58 8.20
C GLY A 93 8.32 -11.60 7.71
N GLY A 94 7.87 -10.45 7.21
CA GLY A 94 6.51 -10.25 6.71
C GLY A 94 5.44 -10.39 7.80
N SER A 95 4.80 -9.26 8.09
CA SER A 95 3.77 -9.13 9.12
C SER A 95 2.62 -8.33 8.53
N GLY A 96 1.82 -8.94 7.67
CA GLY A 96 0.54 -8.36 7.32
C GLY A 96 -0.48 -8.70 8.42
N GLY A 97 -1.53 -9.44 8.10
CA GLY A 97 -2.48 -9.95 9.09
C GLY A 97 -3.87 -9.29 9.09
N LEU A 98 -4.08 -8.33 8.20
CA LEU A 98 -5.39 -7.81 7.82
C LEU A 98 -5.48 -7.80 6.30
N ILE A 99 -6.65 -8.09 5.75
CA ILE A 99 -6.97 -7.92 4.34
C ILE A 99 -8.20 -7.03 4.27
N GLU A 100 -8.19 -6.02 3.40
CA GLU A 100 -9.27 -5.05 3.23
C GLU A 100 -9.63 -4.91 1.76
N MET A 101 -10.93 -4.81 1.48
CA MET A 101 -11.47 -4.30 0.22
C MET A 101 -12.12 -2.95 0.50
N ILE A 102 -11.68 -1.91 -0.20
CA ILE A 102 -12.14 -0.54 -0.02
C ILE A 102 -12.64 -0.03 -1.38
N SER A 103 -13.83 0.56 -1.40
CA SER A 103 -14.44 1.11 -2.62
C SER A 103 -13.62 2.24 -3.21
N TRP A 104 -13.92 2.63 -4.43
CA TRP A 104 -13.30 3.80 -5.06
C TRP A 104 -13.52 5.09 -4.23
N GLU A 105 -14.65 5.20 -3.54
CA GLU A 105 -15.05 6.33 -2.68
C GLU A 105 -14.50 6.27 -1.24
N ASP A 106 -13.51 5.40 -0.96
CA ASP A 106 -12.89 5.21 0.37
C ASP A 106 -13.83 4.61 1.43
N GLU A 107 -14.80 3.79 1.01
CA GLU A 107 -15.67 3.03 1.92
C GLU A 107 -15.16 1.60 2.12
N LEU A 108 -15.03 1.13 3.37
CA LEU A 108 -14.66 -0.25 3.65
C LEU A 108 -15.79 -1.20 3.24
N LEU A 109 -15.55 -2.00 2.19
CA LEU A 109 -16.51 -2.98 1.67
C LEU A 109 -16.42 -4.32 2.40
N TRP A 110 -15.20 -4.74 2.74
CA TRP A 110 -14.95 -6.02 3.39
C TRP A 110 -13.60 -6.00 4.11
N SER A 111 -13.51 -6.74 5.22
CA SER A 111 -12.24 -6.97 5.90
C SER A 111 -12.14 -8.40 6.43
N TYR A 112 -10.92 -8.89 6.56
CA TYR A 112 -10.65 -10.17 7.20
C TYR A 112 -9.32 -10.18 7.91
N ARG A 113 -9.32 -10.70 9.13
CA ARG A 113 -8.18 -10.71 10.03
C ARG A 113 -7.55 -12.10 10.09
N ILE A 114 -6.25 -12.19 9.85
CA ILE A 114 -5.44 -13.41 10.00
C ILE A 114 -4.22 -13.06 10.84
N ALA A 115 -4.37 -13.04 12.15
CA ALA A 115 -3.25 -12.92 13.08
C ALA A 115 -3.74 -13.29 14.48
N ASP A 116 -3.77 -14.59 14.70
CA ASP A 116 -3.99 -15.25 15.99
C ASP A 116 -2.77 -16.12 16.33
N ASP A 117 -2.89 -16.91 17.40
CA ASP A 117 -1.80 -17.75 17.91
C ASP A 117 -1.48 -18.95 17.00
N THR A 118 -2.34 -19.23 16.02
CA THR A 118 -2.21 -20.35 15.08
C THR A 118 -1.79 -19.91 13.69
N MET A 119 -2.23 -18.74 13.22
CA MET A 119 -1.94 -18.25 11.86
C MET A 119 -1.75 -16.73 11.80
N HIS A 120 -0.90 -16.28 10.88
CA HIS A 120 -0.67 -14.87 10.60
C HIS A 120 -0.43 -14.61 9.11
N GLN A 121 -1.12 -13.66 8.48
CA GLN A 121 -0.88 -13.39 7.05
C GLN A 121 0.52 -12.79 6.83
N HIS A 122 1.26 -13.40 5.91
CA HIS A 122 2.69 -13.18 5.79
C HIS A 122 2.97 -11.81 5.15
N HIS A 123 2.55 -11.55 3.92
CA HIS A 123 2.57 -10.19 3.35
C HIS A 123 1.79 -10.14 2.03
N ASP A 124 1.93 -11.19 1.21
CA ASP A 124 1.33 -11.22 -0.12
C ASP A 124 -0.09 -11.80 -0.17
N LEU A 125 -0.83 -11.44 -1.21
CA LEU A 125 -2.15 -11.96 -1.55
C LEU A 125 -2.42 -11.82 -3.04
N SER A 126 -3.37 -12.56 -3.59
CA SER A 126 -3.78 -12.45 -4.98
C SER A 126 -5.28 -12.68 -5.12
N ILE A 127 -5.94 -11.90 -5.97
CA ILE A 127 -7.33 -12.13 -6.36
C ILE A 127 -7.39 -13.19 -7.47
N LEU A 128 -8.28 -14.15 -7.32
CA LEU A 128 -8.54 -15.19 -8.31
C LEU A 128 -9.69 -14.79 -9.25
N PRO A 129 -9.78 -15.39 -10.46
CA PRO A 129 -10.87 -15.12 -11.40
C PRO A 129 -12.28 -15.40 -10.85
N ASN A 130 -12.40 -16.24 -9.82
CA ASN A 130 -13.67 -16.54 -9.14
C ASN A 130 -14.03 -15.52 -8.04
N GLY A 131 -13.19 -14.50 -7.82
CA GLY A 131 -13.35 -13.49 -6.77
C GLY A 131 -12.82 -13.91 -5.39
N ASN A 132 -12.25 -15.12 -5.26
CA ASN A 132 -11.60 -15.53 -4.02
C ASN A 132 -10.20 -14.91 -3.91
N ILE A 133 -9.69 -14.83 -2.69
CA ILE A 133 -8.37 -14.27 -2.38
C ILE A 133 -7.46 -15.41 -1.95
N LEU A 134 -6.36 -15.63 -2.67
CA LEU A 134 -5.24 -16.42 -2.18
C LEU A 134 -4.39 -15.57 -1.26
N ALA A 135 -3.98 -16.13 -0.12
CA ALA A 135 -3.04 -15.49 0.79
C ALA A 135 -1.99 -16.49 1.27
N ILE A 136 -0.75 -16.00 1.40
CA ILE A 136 0.30 -16.71 2.12
C ILE A 136 0.21 -16.38 3.61
N VAL A 137 0.27 -17.41 4.45
CA VAL A 137 0.17 -17.27 5.89
C VAL A 137 1.26 -18.08 6.57
N TRP A 138 1.80 -17.50 7.62
CA TRP A 138 2.52 -18.24 8.65
C TRP A 138 1.54 -19.09 9.43
N GLU A 139 1.84 -20.36 9.62
CA GLU A 139 1.10 -21.31 10.46
C GLU A 139 2.02 -21.84 11.57
N ASN A 140 1.58 -21.69 12.81
CA ASN A 140 2.26 -22.24 13.97
C ASN A 140 1.95 -23.73 14.10
N ARG A 141 2.98 -24.57 14.13
CA ARG A 141 2.85 -26.02 14.31
C ARG A 141 3.75 -26.50 15.44
N PRO A 142 3.45 -27.66 16.07
CA PRO A 142 4.30 -28.21 17.11
C PRO A 142 5.73 -28.43 16.62
N ASP A 143 6.71 -28.01 17.41
CA ASP A 143 8.14 -28.18 17.09
C ASP A 143 8.53 -29.64 16.83
N GLU A 144 7.86 -30.58 17.49
CA GLU A 144 8.05 -32.03 17.28
C GLU A 144 7.85 -32.42 15.81
N GLU A 145 6.91 -31.79 15.09
CA GLU A 145 6.71 -32.04 13.66
C GLU A 145 7.93 -31.61 12.84
N ALA A 146 8.52 -30.45 13.18
CA ALA A 146 9.74 -29.97 12.55
C ALA A 146 10.94 -30.89 12.83
N ILE A 147 11.08 -31.35 14.08
CA ILE A 147 12.16 -32.23 14.52
C ILE A 147 12.07 -33.58 13.80
N LEU A 148 10.87 -34.18 13.74
CA LEU A 148 10.63 -35.42 13.00
C LEU A 148 10.89 -35.26 11.49
N ALA A 149 10.71 -34.05 10.94
CA ALA A 149 11.07 -33.70 9.57
C ALA A 149 12.57 -33.38 9.37
N GLY A 150 13.40 -33.48 10.41
CA GLY A 150 14.86 -33.32 10.34
C GLY A 150 15.40 -31.96 10.79
N ARG A 151 14.58 -31.10 11.41
CA ARG A 151 15.05 -29.86 12.03
C ARG A 151 15.95 -30.18 13.24
N ASP A 152 17.11 -29.56 13.33
CA ASP A 152 17.96 -29.63 14.52
C ASP A 152 17.25 -28.98 15.72
N PRO A 153 16.95 -29.72 16.81
CA PRO A 153 16.26 -29.18 17.98
C PRO A 153 17.00 -28.00 18.62
N SER A 154 18.34 -27.95 18.54
CA SER A 154 19.14 -26.86 19.09
C SER A 154 19.01 -25.55 18.32
N SER A 155 18.44 -25.59 17.12
CA SER A 155 18.19 -24.44 16.26
C SER A 155 16.77 -23.88 16.35
N ILE A 156 15.93 -24.42 17.25
CA ILE A 156 14.57 -23.96 17.50
C ILE A 156 14.62 -22.93 18.63
N GLY A 157 14.18 -21.70 18.33
CA GLY A 157 14.11 -20.61 19.31
C GLY A 157 12.82 -20.64 20.12
N ASN A 158 12.69 -19.72 21.08
CA ASN A 158 11.54 -19.66 22.00
C ASN A 158 10.18 -19.36 21.33
N MET A 159 10.17 -18.97 20.05
CA MET A 159 8.95 -18.70 19.28
C MET A 159 8.54 -19.86 18.36
N GLY A 160 9.22 -21.00 18.49
CA GLY A 160 8.94 -22.21 17.72
C GLY A 160 9.28 -22.08 16.24
N VAL A 161 8.73 -22.99 15.44
CA VAL A 161 8.82 -23.00 13.98
C VAL A 161 7.47 -22.61 13.37
N TRP A 162 7.49 -21.59 12.52
CA TRP A 162 6.33 -21.19 11.72
C TRP A 162 6.52 -21.64 10.27
N PHE A 163 5.48 -22.27 9.73
CA PHE A 163 5.47 -22.85 8.40
C PHE A 163 4.70 -21.98 7.42
N GLU A 164 5.07 -22.04 6.15
CA GLU A 164 4.29 -21.41 5.08
C GLU A 164 3.07 -22.25 4.73
N LYS A 165 1.94 -21.58 4.57
CA LYS A 165 0.68 -22.16 4.13
C LYS A 165 0.01 -21.20 3.15
N ILE A 166 -0.63 -21.76 2.14
CA ILE A 166 -1.50 -21.00 1.24
C ILE A 166 -2.94 -21.28 1.65
N ILE A 167 -3.74 -20.22 1.77
CA ILE A 167 -5.18 -20.31 1.99
C ILE A 167 -5.93 -19.62 0.86
N GLU A 168 -7.15 -20.07 0.59
CA GLU A 168 -8.10 -19.43 -0.30
C GLU A 168 -9.30 -18.93 0.52
N LEU A 169 -9.59 -17.64 0.43
CA LEU A 169 -10.68 -16.99 1.15
C LEU A 169 -11.76 -16.58 0.17
N LYS A 170 -13.00 -16.91 0.46
CA LYS A 170 -14.15 -16.35 -0.24
C LYS A 170 -14.67 -15.14 0.54
N PRO A 171 -14.67 -13.92 -0.03
CA PRO A 171 -15.33 -12.78 0.60
C PRO A 171 -16.84 -13.04 0.68
N VAL A 172 -17.40 -13.06 1.88
CA VAL A 172 -18.85 -13.23 2.13
C VAL A 172 -19.29 -12.22 3.18
N GLY A 173 -20.35 -11.47 2.90
CA GLY A 173 -20.91 -10.47 3.82
C GLY A 173 -19.96 -9.31 4.12
N THR A 174 -20.24 -8.58 5.19
CA THR A 174 -19.35 -7.57 5.80
C THR A 174 -18.98 -8.10 7.18
N ASN A 175 -17.77 -8.66 7.35
CA ASN A 175 -17.29 -9.10 8.67
C ASN A 175 -16.83 -7.90 9.50
#